data_AF-A0A920NXF1-F1
#
_entry.id   AF-A0A920NXF1-F1
#
_cell.length_a   1.000
_cell.length_b   1.000
_cell.length_c   1.000
_cell.angle_alpha   90.00
_cell.angle_beta   90.00
_cell.angle_gamma   90.00
#
_symmetry.space_group_name_H-M   'P 1'
#
loop_
_entity.id
_entity.type
_entity.pdbx_description
1 polymer ?
#
loop_
_entity_poly.entity_id
_entity_poly.type
_entity_poly.pdbx_seq_one_letter_code
_entity_poly.pdbx_strand_id
1 'polypeptide(L)'
;MNTPETVSGMWHLIQEGAKEINRDLKPKENYYTTALTSMVVLEEGEAVDSDRVKSECGAMAMAAVHYNYDQYRNFGHQPPNAFTEIWEDYTSLLESFPEERRHQRIHEGHNCWVIPEEEKFLTPKVLTASNMIGTKEQLLERLHQLSESGLDQVMILPNFDTRYEVIERVAKDIINNI
;
A
#
# COMPACT_ATOMS: atom_id res chain seq x y z
N MET A 1 5.09 -1.08 3.34
CA MET A 1 5.56 -1.86 2.16
C MET A 1 6.47 -1.06 1.24
N ASN A 2 6.33 0.27 1.17
CA ASN A 2 7.05 1.10 0.18
C ASN A 2 8.27 1.83 0.78
N THR A 3 9.16 1.10 1.47
CA THR A 3 10.38 1.69 2.06
C THR A 3 11.64 0.95 1.61
N PRO A 4 12.78 1.63 1.51
CA PRO A 4 14.09 1.02 1.25
C PRO A 4 14.37 -0.20 2.13
N GLU A 5 14.09 -0.10 3.42
CA GLU A 5 14.34 -1.16 4.41
C GLU A 5 13.47 -2.39 4.13
N THR A 6 12.23 -2.19 3.68
CA THR A 6 11.35 -3.30 3.28
C THR A 6 11.95 -4.03 2.08
N VAL A 7 12.40 -3.29 1.06
CA VAL A 7 13.00 -3.87 -0.15
C VAL A 7 14.29 -4.63 0.19
N SER A 8 15.19 -4.04 0.98
CA SER A 8 16.42 -4.71 1.43
C SER A 8 16.13 -5.98 2.24
N GLY A 9 15.12 -5.92 3.13
CA GLY A 9 14.68 -7.09 3.89
C GLY A 9 14.12 -8.21 3.00
N MET A 10 13.31 -7.87 1.98
CA MET A 10 12.82 -8.85 1.01
C MET A 10 13.96 -9.48 0.20
N TRP A 11 14.94 -8.68 -0.24
CA TRP A 11 16.13 -9.20 -0.92
C TRP A 11 16.90 -10.19 -0.06
N HIS A 12 17.08 -9.91 1.24
CA HIS A 12 17.70 -10.84 2.16
C HIS A 12 16.96 -12.19 2.19
N LEU A 13 15.64 -12.18 2.36
CA LEU A 13 14.83 -13.41 2.39
C LEU A 13 14.90 -14.20 1.06
N ILE A 14 14.80 -13.51 -0.07
CA ILE A 14 14.87 -14.13 -1.41
C ILE A 14 16.25 -14.75 -1.63
N GLN A 15 17.33 -14.06 -1.25
CA GLN A 15 18.69 -14.55 -1.41
C GLN A 15 18.99 -15.75 -0.51
N GLU A 16 18.52 -15.74 0.75
CA GLU A 16 18.68 -16.89 1.64
C GLU A 16 17.97 -18.13 1.06
N GLY A 17 16.70 -18.00 0.63
CA GLY A 17 15.99 -19.12 -0.01
C GLY A 17 16.64 -19.60 -1.32
N ALA A 18 17.24 -18.70 -2.11
CA ALA A 18 17.97 -19.09 -3.32
C ALA A 18 19.24 -19.89 -3.00
N LYS A 19 19.99 -19.48 -1.97
CA LYS A 19 21.22 -20.17 -1.53
C LYS A 19 20.94 -21.60 -1.09
N GLU A 20 19.81 -21.87 -0.44
CA GLU A 20 19.42 -23.23 0.00
C GLU A 20 19.37 -24.24 -1.15
N ILE A 21 19.11 -23.79 -2.38
CA ILE A 21 19.06 -24.62 -3.59
C ILE A 21 20.20 -24.30 -4.57
N ASN A 22 21.31 -23.74 -4.10
CA ASN A 22 22.50 -23.41 -4.89
C ASN A 22 22.24 -22.45 -6.06
N ARG A 23 21.31 -21.50 -5.89
CA ARG A 23 21.10 -20.38 -6.81
C ARG A 23 21.64 -19.10 -6.21
N ASP A 24 22.10 -18.21 -7.07
CA ASP A 24 22.57 -16.87 -6.70
C ASP A 24 21.66 -15.83 -7.39
N LEU A 25 20.85 -15.12 -6.60
CA LEU A 25 19.98 -14.06 -7.08
C LEU A 25 20.53 -12.71 -6.66
N LYS A 26 20.66 -11.80 -7.61
CA LYS A 26 21.26 -10.48 -7.44
C LYS A 26 20.28 -9.39 -7.87
N PRO A 27 20.12 -8.34 -7.05
CA PRO A 27 19.31 -7.19 -7.40
C PRO A 27 19.74 -6.57 -8.73
N LYS A 28 18.75 -6.19 -9.54
CA LYS A 28 18.95 -5.50 -10.83
C LYS A 28 19.77 -6.28 -11.87
N GLU A 29 20.10 -7.55 -11.63
CA GLU A 29 20.91 -8.36 -12.53
C GLU A 29 20.12 -9.55 -13.12
N ASN A 30 19.62 -10.44 -12.26
CA ASN A 30 19.10 -11.74 -12.70
C ASN A 30 17.76 -12.13 -12.05
N TYR A 31 17.13 -11.21 -11.32
CA TYR A 31 15.81 -11.39 -10.75
C TYR A 31 15.08 -10.06 -10.67
N TYR A 32 13.89 -10.01 -11.26
CA TYR A 32 13.09 -8.79 -11.40
C TYR A 32 12.11 -8.65 -10.23
N THR A 33 12.07 -7.47 -9.62
CA THR A 33 11.23 -7.18 -8.46
C THR A 33 10.25 -6.04 -8.73
N THR A 34 8.99 -6.27 -8.37
CA THR A 34 7.93 -5.28 -8.51
C THR A 34 7.25 -5.06 -7.16
N ALA A 35 7.03 -3.81 -6.79
CA ALA A 35 6.16 -3.43 -5.69
C ALA A 35 4.83 -2.92 -6.24
N LEU A 36 3.72 -3.38 -5.65
CA LEU A 36 2.39 -2.84 -5.91
C LEU A 36 2.02 -1.84 -4.81
N THR A 37 1.62 -0.63 -5.19
CA THR A 37 1.17 0.44 -4.29
C THR A 37 0.15 1.31 -5.00
N SER A 38 -0.51 2.23 -4.30
CA SER A 38 -1.03 3.44 -4.96
C SER A 38 -0.03 4.59 -4.82
N MET A 39 -0.19 5.64 -5.62
CA MET A 39 0.63 6.84 -5.57
C MET A 39 -0.23 8.08 -5.69
N VAL A 40 -0.03 9.05 -4.79
CA VAL A 40 -0.72 10.34 -4.81
C VAL A 40 0.31 11.46 -4.74
N VAL A 41 0.37 12.26 -5.81
CA VAL A 41 1.17 13.48 -5.87
C VAL A 41 0.36 14.60 -5.21
N LEU A 42 0.84 15.10 -4.07
CA LEU A 42 0.20 16.15 -3.30
C LEU A 42 0.32 17.52 -3.97
N GLU A 43 -0.72 18.32 -3.83
CA GLU A 43 -0.68 19.76 -4.12
C GLU A 43 -0.01 20.52 -2.96
N GLU A 44 0.44 21.75 -3.23
CA GLU A 44 1.12 22.56 -2.20
C GLU A 44 0.19 22.81 -1.01
N GLY A 45 0.61 22.36 0.17
CA GLY A 45 -0.16 22.49 1.42
C GLY A 45 -1.33 21.51 1.57
N GLU A 46 -1.50 20.55 0.67
CA GLU A 46 -2.57 19.57 0.77
C GLU A 46 -2.32 18.56 1.91
N ALA A 47 -3.37 18.31 2.70
CA ALA A 47 -3.33 17.31 3.75
C ALA A 47 -3.33 15.89 3.18
N VAL A 48 -2.56 14.98 3.82
CA VAL A 48 -2.46 13.56 3.42
C VAL A 48 -3.77 12.79 3.53
N ASP A 49 -4.77 13.34 4.21
CA ASP A 49 -6.10 12.78 4.41
C ASP A 49 -7.21 13.68 3.84
N SER A 50 -6.87 14.54 2.87
CA SER A 50 -7.85 15.31 2.10
C SER A 50 -8.85 14.37 1.41
N ASP A 51 -10.04 14.89 1.11
CA ASP A 51 -11.07 14.11 0.40
C ASP A 51 -10.55 13.60 -0.96
N ARG A 52 -9.73 14.40 -1.65
CA ARG A 52 -9.07 14.00 -2.90
C ARG A 52 -8.13 12.82 -2.66
N VAL A 53 -7.21 12.90 -1.70
CA VAL A 53 -6.25 11.82 -1.41
C VAL A 53 -6.99 10.54 -1.05
N LYS A 54 -8.00 10.61 -0.18
CA LYS A 54 -8.85 9.44 0.17
C LYS A 54 -9.55 8.85 -1.06
N SER A 55 -10.07 9.70 -1.95
CA SER A 55 -10.71 9.27 -3.19
C SER A 55 -9.75 8.63 -4.21
N GLU A 56 -8.45 8.93 -4.13
CA GLU A 56 -7.43 8.43 -5.06
C GLU A 56 -6.77 7.14 -4.58
N CYS A 57 -6.56 6.98 -3.27
CA CYS A 57 -5.80 5.84 -2.71
C CYS A 57 -6.46 5.09 -1.56
N GLY A 58 -7.67 5.48 -1.15
CA GLY A 58 -8.35 4.89 0.00
C GLY A 58 -8.57 3.38 -0.11
N ALA A 59 -8.84 2.84 -1.31
CA ALA A 59 -9.10 1.41 -1.48
C ALA A 59 -7.84 0.56 -1.25
N MET A 60 -6.66 1.06 -1.63
CA MET A 60 -5.37 0.41 -1.31
C MET A 60 -5.09 0.46 0.20
N ALA A 61 -5.41 1.58 0.85
CA ALA A 61 -5.30 1.68 2.31
C ALA A 61 -6.20 0.66 3.02
N MET A 62 -7.47 0.56 2.62
CA MET A 62 -8.39 -0.42 3.19
C MET A 62 -7.99 -1.85 2.88
N ALA A 63 -7.52 -2.15 1.66
CA ALA A 63 -6.99 -3.48 1.32
C ALA A 63 -5.88 -3.94 2.28
N ALA A 64 -5.00 -3.02 2.71
CA ALA A 64 -3.98 -3.33 3.72
C ALA A 64 -4.59 -3.62 5.11
N VAL A 65 -5.64 -2.90 5.52
CA VAL A 65 -6.38 -3.18 6.77
C VAL A 65 -7.08 -4.54 6.67
N HIS A 66 -7.70 -4.86 5.53
CA HIS A 66 -8.41 -6.10 5.27
C HIS A 66 -7.48 -7.30 5.37
N TYR A 67 -6.30 -7.21 4.73
CA TYR A 67 -5.25 -8.22 4.83
C TYR A 67 -4.85 -8.47 6.29
N ASN A 68 -4.61 -7.41 7.07
CA ASN A 68 -4.19 -7.58 8.46
C ASN A 68 -5.30 -8.15 9.34
N TYR A 69 -6.57 -7.84 9.05
CA TYR A 69 -7.69 -8.46 9.74
C TYR A 69 -7.82 -9.95 9.42
N ASP A 70 -7.61 -10.34 8.16
CA ASP A 70 -7.52 -11.75 7.78
C ASP A 70 -6.35 -12.46 8.49
N GLN A 71 -5.19 -11.80 8.63
CA GLN A 71 -4.06 -12.35 9.38
C GLN A 71 -4.37 -12.53 10.87
N TYR A 72 -5.08 -11.56 11.48
CA TYR A 72 -5.50 -11.63 12.87
C TYR A 72 -6.55 -12.73 13.11
N ARG A 73 -7.64 -12.75 12.34
CA ARG A 73 -8.76 -13.68 12.60
C ARG A 73 -8.41 -15.14 12.31
N ASN A 74 -7.51 -15.39 11.36
CA ASN A 74 -7.13 -16.76 10.97
C ASN A 74 -5.93 -17.29 11.76
N PHE A 75 -5.01 -16.42 12.18
CA PHE A 75 -3.72 -16.84 12.74
C PHE A 75 -3.33 -16.15 14.06
N GLY A 76 -4.13 -15.21 14.55
CA GLY A 76 -3.86 -14.47 15.80
C GLY A 76 -2.74 -13.43 15.69
N HIS A 77 -2.30 -13.09 14.48
CA HIS A 77 -1.26 -12.08 14.28
C HIS A 77 -1.71 -10.70 14.74
N GLN A 78 -0.81 -9.97 15.40
CA GLN A 78 -1.08 -8.60 15.81
C GLN A 78 -0.99 -7.64 14.61
N PRO A 79 -1.82 -6.59 14.58
CA PRO A 79 -1.75 -5.60 13.52
C PRO A 79 -0.44 -4.80 13.61
N PRO A 80 0.05 -4.25 12.48
CA PRO A 80 1.14 -3.28 12.47
C PRO A 80 0.78 -2.04 13.29
N ASN A 81 1.81 -1.37 13.85
CA ASN A 81 1.67 -0.14 14.63
C ASN A 81 0.90 0.99 13.91
N ALA A 82 0.90 0.97 12.58
CA ALA A 82 0.15 1.92 11.76
C ALA A 82 -1.37 1.83 11.95
N PHE A 83 -1.88 0.66 12.35
CA PHE A 83 -3.31 0.39 12.46
C PHE A 83 -3.82 0.30 13.90
N THR A 84 -2.94 0.38 14.89
CA THR A 84 -3.29 0.23 16.31
C THR A 84 -4.43 1.16 16.75
N GLU A 85 -4.46 2.39 16.25
CA GLU A 85 -5.46 3.40 16.62
C GLU A 85 -6.87 3.11 16.07
N ILE A 86 -6.96 2.41 14.93
CA ILE A 86 -8.25 2.05 14.32
C ILE A 86 -8.70 0.64 14.67
N TRP A 87 -7.81 -0.15 15.30
CA TRP A 87 -7.92 -1.61 15.27
C TRP A 87 -9.17 -2.11 15.98
N GLU A 88 -9.39 -1.67 17.21
CA GLU A 88 -10.54 -2.07 18.03
C GLU A 88 -11.87 -1.70 17.35
N ASP A 89 -11.96 -0.50 16.79
CA ASP A 89 -13.18 -0.04 16.10
C ASP A 89 -13.42 -0.82 14.80
N TYR A 90 -12.36 -1.14 14.05
CA TYR A 90 -12.46 -1.91 12.81
C TYR A 90 -12.85 -3.36 13.07
N THR A 91 -12.26 -4.01 14.08
CA THR A 91 -12.65 -5.38 14.46
C THR A 91 -14.08 -5.43 14.96
N SER A 92 -14.49 -4.45 15.78
CA SER A 92 -15.88 -4.34 16.28
C SER A 92 -16.87 -4.14 15.14
N LEU A 93 -16.53 -3.31 14.14
CA LEU A 93 -17.36 -3.15 12.94
C LEU A 93 -17.57 -4.49 12.24
N LEU A 94 -16.51 -5.25 11.97
CA LEU A 94 -16.63 -6.51 11.23
C LEU A 94 -17.31 -7.63 12.04
N GLU A 95 -17.16 -7.63 13.36
CA GLU A 95 -17.86 -8.56 14.24
C GLU A 95 -19.37 -8.31 14.29
N SER A 96 -19.83 -7.11 13.95
CA SER A 96 -21.26 -6.80 13.82
C SER A 96 -21.94 -7.51 12.63
N PHE A 97 -21.15 -8.03 11.67
CA PHE A 97 -21.67 -8.80 10.53
C PHE A 97 -21.68 -10.31 10.81
N PRO A 98 -22.66 -11.06 10.26
CA PRO A 98 -22.71 -12.51 10.38
C PRO A 98 -21.41 -13.17 9.89
N GLU A 99 -20.92 -14.15 10.64
CA GLU A 99 -19.63 -14.81 10.40
C GLU A 99 -19.56 -15.40 8.99
N GLU A 100 -20.63 -16.03 8.52
CA GLU A 100 -20.72 -16.66 7.21
C GLU A 100 -20.67 -15.69 6.03
N ARG A 101 -20.88 -14.38 6.27
CA ARG A 101 -20.79 -13.31 5.26
C ARG A 101 -19.59 -12.40 5.47
N ARG A 102 -18.89 -12.48 6.60
CA ARG A 102 -17.84 -11.55 6.98
C ARG A 102 -16.72 -11.48 5.95
N HIS A 103 -16.33 -12.61 5.35
CA HIS A 103 -15.32 -12.61 4.27
C HIS A 103 -15.74 -11.78 3.05
N GLN A 104 -17.02 -11.86 2.64
CA GLN A 104 -17.53 -11.06 1.52
C GLN A 104 -17.57 -9.58 1.90
N ARG A 105 -18.01 -9.26 3.12
CA ARG A 105 -18.05 -7.87 3.60
C ARG A 105 -16.67 -7.24 3.74
N ILE A 106 -15.65 -7.99 4.16
CA ILE A 106 -14.26 -7.51 4.20
C ILE A 106 -13.79 -7.17 2.80
N HIS A 107 -14.07 -8.01 1.80
CA HIS A 107 -13.51 -7.84 0.45
C HIS A 107 -14.43 -7.12 -0.53
N GLU A 108 -15.54 -6.55 -0.03
CA GLU A 108 -16.39 -5.68 -0.81
C GLU A 108 -15.61 -4.42 -1.21
N GLY A 109 -15.65 -4.05 -2.49
CA GLY A 109 -14.90 -2.91 -3.02
C GLY A 109 -13.37 -3.02 -3.01
N HIS A 110 -12.80 -4.18 -2.66
CA HIS A 110 -11.35 -4.36 -2.49
C HIS A 110 -10.55 -3.82 -3.69
N ASN A 111 -9.61 -2.90 -3.41
CA ASN A 111 -8.79 -2.18 -4.40
C ASN A 111 -9.56 -1.41 -5.50
N CYS A 112 -10.86 -1.20 -5.35
CA CYS A 112 -11.68 -0.44 -6.29
C CYS A 112 -12.29 0.82 -5.66
N TRP A 113 -12.95 0.69 -4.51
CA TRP A 113 -13.56 1.80 -3.77
C TRP A 113 -13.50 1.53 -2.26
N VAL A 114 -13.82 2.56 -1.47
CA VAL A 114 -13.94 2.44 -0.01
C VAL A 114 -15.41 2.34 0.34
N ILE A 115 -15.75 1.41 1.22
CA ILE A 115 -17.12 1.25 1.70
C ILE A 115 -17.41 2.41 2.68
N PRO A 116 -18.58 3.08 2.62
CA PRO A 116 -18.86 4.28 3.42
C PRO A 116 -18.58 4.14 4.92
N GLU A 117 -18.91 2.99 5.53
CA GLU A 117 -18.66 2.77 6.97
C GLU A 117 -17.17 2.71 7.33
N GLU A 118 -16.29 2.49 6.36
CA GLU A 118 -14.85 2.36 6.51
C GLU A 118 -14.08 3.64 6.24
N GLU A 119 -14.70 4.67 5.64
CA GLU A 119 -14.04 5.94 5.33
C GLU A 119 -13.39 6.58 6.57
N LYS A 120 -14.01 6.41 7.74
CA LYS A 120 -13.49 6.91 9.02
C LYS A 120 -12.15 6.30 9.43
N PHE A 121 -11.77 5.15 8.87
CA PHE A 121 -10.50 4.48 9.15
C PHE A 121 -9.35 4.95 8.26
N LEU A 122 -9.62 5.79 7.25
CA LEU A 122 -8.61 6.41 6.40
C LEU A 122 -7.92 7.58 7.11
N THR A 123 -7.26 7.28 8.23
CA THR A 123 -6.47 8.27 8.98
C THR A 123 -5.15 8.58 8.25
N PRO A 124 -4.50 9.73 8.53
CA PRO A 124 -3.18 10.06 7.99
C PRO A 124 -2.16 8.92 8.13
N LYS A 125 -2.18 8.22 9.27
CA LYS A 125 -1.26 7.13 9.59
C LYS A 125 -1.52 5.89 8.73
N VAL A 126 -2.79 5.53 8.54
CA VAL A 126 -3.21 4.40 7.70
C VAL A 126 -2.89 4.69 6.23
N LEU A 127 -3.23 5.89 5.75
CA LEU A 127 -2.98 6.32 4.37
C LEU A 127 -1.48 6.33 4.05
N THR A 128 -0.65 6.92 4.91
CA THR A 128 0.81 7.01 4.70
C THR A 128 1.49 5.64 4.77
N ALA A 129 1.03 4.73 5.63
CA ALA A 129 1.64 3.40 5.78
C ALA A 129 1.39 2.47 4.58
N SER A 130 0.24 2.64 3.92
CA SER A 130 -0.24 1.73 2.87
C SER A 130 0.01 2.23 1.44
N ASN A 131 0.34 3.52 1.26
CA ASN A 131 0.43 4.17 -0.04
C ASN A 131 1.76 4.93 -0.20
N MET A 132 2.04 5.42 -1.41
CA MET A 132 3.07 6.43 -1.66
C MET A 132 2.41 7.81 -1.79
N ILE A 133 2.47 8.62 -0.75
CA ILE A 133 1.85 9.96 -0.72
C ILE A 133 2.94 10.98 -0.41
N GLY A 134 3.05 12.03 -1.22
CA GLY A 134 4.03 13.08 -1.01
C GLY A 134 4.03 14.12 -2.12
N THR A 135 4.85 15.15 -1.96
CA THR A 135 5.12 16.08 -3.07
C THR A 135 5.86 15.35 -4.20
N LYS A 136 5.90 15.96 -5.38
CA LYS A 136 6.66 15.45 -6.53
C LYS A 136 8.10 15.10 -6.13
N GLU A 137 8.80 16.01 -5.46
CA GLU A 137 10.21 15.86 -5.08
C GLU A 137 10.40 14.70 -4.09
N GLN A 138 9.52 14.60 -3.09
CA GLN A 138 9.56 13.53 -2.10
C GLN A 138 9.33 12.15 -2.73
N LEU A 139 8.41 12.07 -3.71
CA LEU A 139 8.11 10.83 -4.41
C LEU A 139 9.26 10.42 -5.34
N LEU A 140 9.86 11.35 -6.08
CA LEU A 140 11.04 11.08 -6.90
C LEU A 140 12.21 10.60 -6.05
N GLU A 141 12.51 11.28 -4.94
CA GLU A 141 13.55 10.86 -3.99
C GLU A 141 13.27 9.44 -3.47
N ARG A 142 12.02 9.16 -3.06
CA ARG A 142 11.63 7.83 -2.60
C ARG A 142 11.83 6.77 -3.68
N LEU A 143 11.49 7.05 -4.93
CA LEU A 143 11.66 6.10 -6.04
C LEU A 143 13.13 5.81 -6.32
N HIS A 144 14.00 6.82 -6.25
CA HIS A 144 15.45 6.61 -6.35
C HIS A 144 15.96 5.71 -5.22
N GLN A 145 15.58 5.98 -3.96
CA GLN A 145 15.97 5.16 -2.81
C GLN A 145 15.47 3.71 -2.92
N LEU A 146 14.25 3.50 -3.42
CA LEU A 146 13.72 2.15 -3.69
C LEU A 146 14.53 1.43 -4.78
N SER A 147 14.89 2.13 -5.86
CA SER A 147 15.72 1.58 -6.93
C SER A 147 17.12 1.22 -6.45
N GLU A 148 17.76 2.08 -5.65
CA GLU A 148 19.06 1.82 -5.01
C GLU A 148 19.02 0.62 -4.08
N SER A 149 17.87 0.38 -3.43
CA SER A 149 17.63 -0.79 -2.58
C SER A 149 17.40 -2.08 -3.39
N GLY A 150 17.34 -1.99 -4.72
CA GLY A 150 17.22 -3.12 -5.62
C GLY A 150 15.82 -3.37 -6.18
N LEU A 151 14.87 -2.43 -6.04
CA LEU A 151 13.53 -2.57 -6.62
C LEU A 151 13.53 -2.20 -8.11
N ASP A 152 13.04 -3.06 -9.01
CA ASP A 152 13.02 -2.78 -10.46
C ASP A 152 11.82 -1.94 -10.90
N GLN A 153 10.66 -2.17 -10.30
CA GLN A 153 9.42 -1.56 -10.75
C GLN A 153 8.50 -1.19 -9.58
N VAL A 154 7.83 -0.04 -9.73
CA VAL A 154 6.64 0.30 -8.97
C VAL A 154 5.43 0.20 -9.90
N MET A 155 4.48 -0.65 -9.57
CA MET A 155 3.18 -0.75 -10.20
C MET A 155 2.18 0.04 -9.36
N ILE A 156 1.53 1.04 -9.96
CA ILE A 156 0.50 1.83 -9.27
C ILE A 156 -0.90 1.23 -9.47
N LEU A 157 -1.70 1.24 -8.41
CA LEU A 157 -3.10 0.83 -8.41
C LEU A 157 -3.93 1.92 -7.69
N PRO A 158 -4.37 2.97 -8.40
CA PRO A 158 -5.31 3.94 -7.87
C PRO A 158 -6.71 3.35 -7.71
N ASN A 159 -7.57 4.03 -6.95
CA ASN A 159 -9.00 3.72 -6.88
C ASN A 159 -9.64 3.71 -8.28
N PHE A 160 -10.70 2.93 -8.45
CA PHE A 160 -11.28 2.70 -9.76
C PHE A 160 -11.77 4.01 -10.39
N ASP A 161 -12.59 4.80 -9.71
CA ASP A 161 -13.23 5.98 -10.31
C ASP A 161 -12.22 7.08 -10.70
N THR A 162 -11.14 7.25 -9.93
CA THR A 162 -10.13 8.30 -10.11
C THR A 162 -8.88 7.83 -10.86
N ARG A 163 -8.89 6.60 -11.39
CA ARG A 163 -7.70 5.95 -11.95
C ARG A 163 -7.06 6.73 -13.09
N TYR A 164 -7.86 7.34 -13.97
CA TYR A 164 -7.31 8.01 -15.14
C TYR A 164 -6.63 9.32 -14.77
N GLU A 165 -7.22 10.08 -13.85
CA GLU A 165 -6.68 11.32 -13.32
C GLU A 165 -5.35 11.06 -12.58
N VAL A 166 -5.31 10.00 -11.74
CA VAL A 166 -4.08 9.61 -11.05
C VAL A 166 -3.00 9.17 -12.05
N ILE A 167 -3.35 8.32 -13.03
CA ILE A 167 -2.39 7.85 -14.04
C ILE A 167 -1.84 9.03 -14.86
N GLU A 168 -2.68 9.98 -15.27
CA GLU A 168 -2.26 11.18 -16.01
C GLU A 168 -1.30 12.04 -15.17
N ARG A 169 -1.65 12.28 -13.89
CA ARG A 169 -0.81 13.08 -12.99
C ARG A 169 0.53 12.40 -12.72
N VAL A 170 0.55 11.10 -12.44
CA VAL A 170 1.81 10.35 -12.25
C VAL A 170 2.65 10.34 -13.54
N ALA A 171 2.04 10.20 -14.71
CA ALA A 171 2.75 10.27 -15.97
C ALA A 171 3.45 11.61 -16.18
N LYS A 172 2.73 12.71 -15.90
CA LYS A 172 3.24 14.07 -16.05
C LYS A 172 4.32 14.41 -15.02
N ASP A 173 4.06 14.14 -13.74
CA ASP A 173 4.84 14.68 -12.64
C ASP A 173 5.94 13.73 -12.18
N ILE A 174 5.80 12.42 -12.39
CA ILE A 174 6.77 11.41 -11.94
C ILE A 174 7.51 10.78 -13.11
N ILE A 175 6.81 10.13 -14.05
CA ILE A 175 7.46 9.35 -15.13
C ILE A 175 8.36 10.22 -16.00
N ASN A 176 7.96 11.44 -16.33
CA ASN A 176 8.79 12.36 -17.11
C ASN A 176 10.00 12.94 -16.35
N ASN A 177 10.15 12.64 -15.05
CA ASN A 177 11.09 13.30 -14.15
C ASN A 177 11.95 12.32 -13.32
N ILE A 178 11.86 11.01 -13.57
CA ILE A 178 12.60 9.96 -12.86
C ILE A 178 13.84 9.49 -13.65
#